data_AF-A0A8H2W3U3-F1
#
_entry.id   AF-A0A8H2W3U3-F1
#
_cell.length_a   1.000
_cell.length_b   1.000
_cell.length_c   1.000
_cell.angle_alpha   90.00
_cell.angle_beta   90.00
_cell.angle_gamma   90.00
#
_symmetry.space_group_name_H-M   'P 1'
#
loop_
_entity.id
_entity.type
_entity.pdbx_description
1 polymer ?
#
loop_
_entity_poly.entity_id
_entity_poly.type
_entity_poly.pdbx_seq_one_letter_code
_entity_poly.pdbx_strand_id
1 'polypeptide(L)'
;MADQQQLQPNSIAQVPPGPPLFWKQFTPENIERIEKLRAEKFSSYKIADNSTYKLPPRIPDLPTGLRYLQPPEPPATGVYRTFGQVQTIENDIPPLEGVEQLYTPPGTPTGSAKHEDRKLILKRFAKSLLLNFLELVGIMSIHPEQSHEKIEDLHTLFANFHHLLNEYRPYQARESLILMMHDQLRNREQRPRVSCK
;
A
#
# COMPACT_ATOMS: atom_id res chain seq x y z
N MET A 1 11.56 -25.44 -45.18
CA MET A 1 10.49 -24.68 -44.52
C MET A 1 10.90 -24.51 -43.07
N ALA A 2 11.61 -23.42 -42.75
CA ALA A 2 12.03 -23.12 -41.38
C ALA A 2 11.63 -21.67 -41.12
N ASP A 3 10.58 -21.48 -40.33
CA ASP A 3 10.16 -20.20 -39.77
C ASP A 3 11.28 -19.66 -38.88
N GLN A 4 12.03 -18.69 -39.40
CA GLN A 4 12.89 -17.85 -38.56
C GLN A 4 11.99 -16.89 -37.78
N GLN A 5 11.75 -17.25 -36.51
CA GLN A 5 11.27 -16.34 -35.50
C GLN A 5 12.16 -15.09 -35.50
N GLN A 6 11.59 -13.95 -35.88
CA GLN A 6 12.21 -12.65 -35.75
C GLN A 6 12.49 -12.38 -34.28
N LEU A 7 13.77 -12.47 -33.90
CA LEU A 7 14.31 -11.94 -32.66
C LEU A 7 13.93 -10.46 -32.56
N GLN A 8 12.96 -10.12 -31.70
CA GLN A 8 12.72 -8.73 -31.34
C GLN A 8 13.95 -8.21 -30.61
N PRO A 9 14.60 -7.14 -31.09
CA PRO A 9 15.76 -6.58 -30.42
C PRO A 9 15.30 -5.96 -29.10
N ASN A 10 15.76 -6.55 -28.00
CA ASN A 10 15.66 -5.98 -26.67
C ASN A 10 16.29 -4.57 -26.64
N SER A 11 15.60 -3.67 -25.93
CA SER A 11 16.19 -2.52 -25.23
C SER A 11 16.71 -1.37 -26.09
N ILE A 12 15.84 -0.77 -26.90
CA ILE A 12 15.99 0.65 -27.26
C ILE A 12 15.72 1.44 -25.98
N ALA A 13 16.69 2.24 -25.52
CA ALA A 13 16.57 3.13 -24.37
C ALA A 13 15.26 3.93 -24.45
N GLN A 14 14.28 3.61 -23.60
CA GLN A 14 13.05 4.37 -23.52
C GLN A 14 13.39 5.74 -22.93
N VAL A 15 13.40 6.77 -23.77
CA VAL A 15 13.33 8.15 -23.29
C VAL A 15 12.07 8.22 -22.43
N PRO A 16 12.16 8.67 -21.16
CA PRO A 16 10.99 8.78 -20.31
C PRO A 16 9.92 9.63 -21.02
N PRO A 17 8.63 9.27 -20.89
CA PRO A 17 7.58 10.03 -21.53
C PRO A 17 7.67 11.48 -21.07
N GLY A 18 7.46 12.41 -22.01
CA GLY A 18 7.40 13.84 -21.69
C GLY A 18 6.31 14.14 -20.66
N PRO A 19 6.41 15.25 -19.94
CA PRO A 19 5.41 15.62 -18.94
C PRO A 19 4.02 15.81 -19.57
N PRO A 20 2.93 15.55 -18.83
CA PRO A 20 1.57 15.67 -19.36
C PRO A 20 1.25 17.07 -19.88
N LEU A 21 0.64 17.18 -21.07
CA LEU A 21 0.41 18.46 -21.78
C LEU A 21 -0.31 19.54 -20.97
N PHE A 22 -1.07 19.17 -19.94
CA PHE A 22 -1.77 20.13 -19.08
C PHE A 22 -0.83 21.06 -18.30
N TRP A 23 0.46 20.74 -18.17
CA TRP A 23 1.44 21.62 -17.51
C TRP A 23 1.50 23.02 -18.15
N LYS A 24 1.23 23.12 -19.45
CA LYS A 24 1.22 24.40 -20.18
C LYS A 24 0.12 25.36 -19.73
N GLN A 25 -0.91 24.85 -19.05
CA GLN A 25 -2.03 25.65 -18.55
C GLN A 25 -1.74 26.28 -17.19
N PHE A 26 -0.63 25.91 -16.53
CA PHE A 26 -0.16 26.49 -15.27
C PHE A 26 0.56 27.82 -15.51
N THR A 27 -0.14 28.80 -16.07
CA THR A 27 0.32 30.18 -16.21
C THR A 27 -0.07 31.00 -14.97
N PRO A 28 0.69 32.06 -14.62
CA PRO A 28 0.36 32.91 -13.48
C PRO A 28 -1.06 33.52 -13.60
N GLU A 29 -1.44 33.91 -14.82
CA GLU A 29 -2.77 34.44 -15.13
C GLU A 29 -3.90 33.44 -14.83
N ASN A 30 -3.71 32.17 -15.19
CA ASN A 30 -4.73 31.14 -14.95
C ASN A 30 -4.81 30.77 -13.46
N ILE A 31 -3.69 30.85 -12.74
CA ILE A 31 -3.62 30.62 -11.28
C ILE A 31 -4.39 31.72 -10.55
N GLU A 32 -4.13 32.98 -10.86
CA GLU A 32 -4.88 34.10 -10.26
C GLU A 32 -6.38 34.01 -10.58
N ARG A 33 -6.72 33.58 -11.80
CA ARG A 33 -8.11 33.45 -12.23
C ARG A 33 -8.85 32.37 -11.46
N ILE A 34 -8.24 31.21 -11.23
CA ILE A 34 -8.89 30.14 -10.44
C ILE A 34 -8.98 30.52 -8.96
N GLU A 35 -8.02 31.27 -8.42
CA GLU A 35 -8.07 31.78 -7.05
C GLU A 35 -9.21 32.79 -6.84
N LYS A 36 -9.39 33.73 -7.77
CA LYS A 36 -10.52 34.67 -7.75
C LYS A 36 -11.87 33.93 -7.76
N LEU A 37 -12.02 32.95 -8.65
CA LEU A 37 -13.24 32.13 -8.71
C LEU A 37 -13.48 31.33 -7.42
N ARG A 38 -12.41 30.87 -6.75
CA ARG A 38 -12.52 30.19 -5.45
C ARG A 38 -12.97 31.17 -4.36
N ALA A 39 -12.39 32.35 -4.30
CA ALA A 39 -12.76 33.39 -3.33
C ALA A 39 -14.22 33.86 -3.52
N GLU A 40 -14.69 33.99 -4.76
CA GLU A 40 -16.07 34.37 -5.09
C GLU A 40 -17.08 33.29 -4.68
N LYS A 41 -16.81 32.01 -5.01
CA LYS A 41 -17.75 30.91 -4.71
C LYS A 41 -17.68 30.41 -3.27
N PHE A 42 -16.52 30.54 -2.62
CA PHE A 42 -16.28 30.06 -1.26
C PHE A 42 -15.78 31.20 -0.38
N SER A 43 -16.70 31.95 0.24
CA SER A 43 -16.40 33.05 1.17
C SER A 43 -15.53 32.63 2.37
N SER A 44 -15.55 31.34 2.73
CA SER A 44 -14.72 30.73 3.78
C SER A 44 -13.31 30.32 3.31
N TYR A 45 -13.02 30.36 2.01
CA TYR A 45 -11.71 30.00 1.46
C TYR A 45 -10.73 31.15 1.69
N LYS A 46 -10.02 31.10 2.81
CA LYS A 46 -8.78 31.84 3.00
C LYS A 46 -7.63 30.94 2.56
N ILE A 47 -6.65 31.51 1.86
CA ILE A 47 -5.35 30.86 1.61
C ILE A 47 -4.84 30.43 2.98
N ALA A 48 -4.93 29.15 3.28
CA ALA A 48 -4.45 28.59 4.52
C ALA A 48 -2.93 28.59 4.46
N ASP A 49 -2.28 29.22 5.43
CA ASP A 49 -0.86 29.05 5.70
C ASP A 49 -0.51 27.56 5.66
N ASN A 50 0.31 27.21 4.67
CA ASN A 50 1.22 26.08 4.40
C ASN A 50 1.31 24.83 5.33
N SER A 51 0.37 24.55 6.23
CA SER A 51 0.53 23.55 7.30
C SER A 51 -0.57 22.50 7.36
N THR A 52 -1.66 22.62 6.59
CA THR A 52 -2.71 21.60 6.59
C THR A 52 -2.95 21.13 5.17
N TYR A 53 -2.79 19.83 4.93
CA TYR A 53 -3.01 19.11 3.66
C TYR A 53 -4.48 19.13 3.20
N LYS A 54 -5.17 20.27 3.31
CA LYS A 54 -6.56 20.43 2.90
C LYS A 54 -6.59 20.72 1.40
N LEU A 55 -7.23 19.83 0.66
CA LEU A 55 -7.51 20.04 -0.75
C LEU A 55 -8.35 21.32 -0.93
N PRO A 56 -8.04 22.17 -1.93
CA PRO A 56 -8.87 23.32 -2.25
C PRO A 56 -10.30 22.92 -2.60
N PRO A 57 -11.31 23.77 -2.31
CA PRO A 57 -12.69 23.50 -2.66
C PRO A 57 -12.86 23.42 -4.19
N ARG A 58 -13.70 22.47 -4.62
CA ARG A 58 -13.99 22.17 -6.03
C ARG A 58 -15.03 23.14 -6.58
N ILE A 59 -14.76 23.70 -7.75
CA ILE A 59 -15.71 24.55 -8.46
C ILE A 59 -16.37 23.74 -9.58
N PRO A 60 -17.70 23.54 -9.56
CA PRO A 60 -18.41 22.96 -10.71
C PRO A 60 -18.36 23.93 -11.90
N ASP A 61 -18.24 23.35 -13.11
CA ASP A 61 -18.29 24.01 -14.42
C ASP A 61 -17.16 25.02 -14.73
N LEU A 62 -15.91 24.57 -14.63
CA LEU A 62 -14.76 25.37 -15.05
C LEU A 62 -14.57 25.40 -16.57
N PRO A 63 -14.12 26.53 -17.15
CA PRO A 63 -13.68 26.58 -18.54
C PRO A 63 -12.59 25.54 -18.83
N THR A 64 -12.56 24.99 -20.04
CA THR A 64 -11.67 23.87 -20.42
C THR A 64 -10.19 24.13 -20.12
N GLY A 65 -9.74 25.39 -20.20
CA GLY A 65 -8.35 25.79 -19.91
C GLY A 65 -8.01 25.94 -18.42
N LEU A 66 -9.00 25.96 -17.53
CA LEU A 66 -8.80 26.03 -16.07
C LEU A 66 -9.06 24.68 -15.39
N ARG A 67 -9.73 23.74 -16.07
CA ARG A 67 -10.14 22.44 -15.51
C ARG A 67 -8.97 21.65 -14.92
N TYR A 68 -7.79 21.74 -15.54
CA TYR A 68 -6.59 21.00 -15.13
C TYR A 68 -5.85 21.63 -13.93
N LEU A 69 -6.21 22.85 -13.51
CA LEU A 69 -5.70 23.47 -12.28
C LEU A 69 -6.43 22.99 -11.02
N GLN A 70 -7.47 22.18 -11.21
CA GLN A 70 -8.17 21.53 -10.12
C GLN A 70 -7.73 20.06 -10.02
N PRO A 71 -7.39 19.57 -8.82
CA PRO A 71 -7.12 18.15 -8.63
C PRO A 71 -8.29 17.28 -9.14
N PRO A 72 -8.01 16.13 -9.78
CA PRO A 72 -9.04 15.21 -10.25
C PRO A 72 -9.80 14.61 -9.06
N GLU A 73 -11.01 14.10 -9.32
CA GLU A 73 -11.75 13.34 -8.31
C GLU A 73 -11.04 12.00 -8.05
N PRO A 74 -11.09 11.50 -6.80
CA PRO A 74 -10.75 10.11 -6.54
C PRO A 74 -11.55 9.18 -7.47
N PRO A 75 -10.97 8.07 -7.95
CA PRO A 75 -11.68 7.10 -8.78
C PRO A 75 -12.95 6.58 -8.07
N ALA A 76 -14.12 6.75 -8.69
CA ALA A 76 -15.40 6.33 -8.13
C ALA A 76 -15.49 4.80 -7.90
N THR A 77 -14.77 4.02 -8.71
CA THR A 77 -14.69 2.56 -8.60
C THR A 77 -13.94 2.09 -7.35
N GLY A 78 -13.25 2.99 -6.64
CA GLY A 78 -12.46 2.60 -5.46
C GLY A 78 -11.20 1.82 -5.80
N VAL A 79 -10.80 1.78 -7.07
CA VAL A 79 -9.67 1.00 -7.57
C VAL A 79 -8.76 1.92 -8.37
N TYR A 80 -7.45 1.81 -8.15
CA TYR A 80 -6.41 2.59 -8.83
C TYR A 80 -5.23 1.70 -9.19
N ARG A 81 -4.50 2.06 -10.26
CA ARG A 81 -3.34 1.29 -10.72
C ARG A 81 -2.06 2.02 -10.33
N THR A 82 -1.19 1.33 -9.61
CA THR A 82 0.10 1.85 -9.16
C THR A 82 1.20 0.85 -9.54
N PHE A 83 2.22 1.30 -10.26
CA PHE A 83 3.36 0.45 -10.70
C PHE A 83 2.95 -0.86 -11.39
N GLY A 84 1.88 -0.81 -12.18
CA GLY A 84 1.36 -1.97 -12.89
C GLY A 84 0.37 -2.83 -12.10
N GLN A 85 0.32 -2.68 -10.77
CA GLN A 85 -0.59 -3.40 -9.89
C GLN A 85 -1.89 -2.63 -9.65
N VAL A 86 -3.01 -3.34 -9.67
CA VAL A 86 -4.32 -2.80 -9.32
C VAL A 86 -4.47 -2.84 -7.80
N GLN A 87 -4.72 -1.70 -7.18
CA GLN A 87 -4.91 -1.55 -5.73
C GLN A 87 -6.31 -0.98 -5.46
N THR A 88 -6.93 -1.44 -4.39
CA THR A 88 -8.21 -0.92 -3.90
C THR A 88 -7.94 0.16 -2.85
N ILE A 89 -8.77 1.19 -2.81
CA ILE A 89 -8.70 2.28 -1.81
C ILE A 89 -9.05 1.74 -0.42
N GLU A 90 -9.94 0.75 -0.37
CA GLU A 90 -10.24 -0.01 0.83
C GLU A 90 -9.05 -0.92 1.17
N ASN A 91 -8.57 -0.83 2.41
CA ASN A 91 -7.36 -1.50 2.89
C ASN A 91 -7.63 -2.97 3.25
N ASP A 92 -8.38 -3.67 2.42
CA ASP A 92 -8.63 -5.08 2.62
C ASP A 92 -7.45 -5.89 2.11
N ILE A 93 -7.01 -6.83 2.93
CA ILE A 93 -5.95 -7.76 2.57
C ILE A 93 -6.56 -8.73 1.56
N PRO A 94 -6.01 -8.84 0.34
CA PRO A 94 -6.51 -9.77 -0.65
C PRO A 94 -6.53 -11.19 -0.06
N PRO A 95 -7.59 -11.98 -0.30
CA PRO A 95 -7.59 -13.37 0.11
C PRO A 95 -6.41 -14.12 -0.53
N LEU A 96 -5.98 -15.22 0.10
CA LEU A 96 -4.98 -16.10 -0.50
C LEU A 96 -5.53 -16.67 -1.81
N GLU A 97 -5.02 -16.19 -2.95
CA GLU A 97 -5.33 -16.73 -4.27
C GLU A 97 -4.25 -17.77 -4.64
N GLY A 98 -4.68 -18.98 -5.00
CA GLY A 98 -3.81 -20.03 -5.55
C GLY A 98 -3.11 -20.97 -4.56
N VAL A 99 -3.35 -20.83 -3.25
CA VAL A 99 -2.76 -21.69 -2.20
C VAL A 99 -3.80 -22.09 -1.16
N GLU A 100 -3.76 -23.33 -0.69
CA GLU A 100 -4.64 -23.82 0.39
C GLU A 100 -4.37 -23.03 1.68
N GLN A 101 -5.44 -22.49 2.28
CA GLN A 101 -5.35 -21.75 3.52
C GLN A 101 -5.19 -22.70 4.71
N LEU A 102 -3.99 -22.72 5.31
CA LEU A 102 -3.61 -23.67 6.37
C LEU A 102 -4.00 -23.22 7.79
N TYR A 103 -4.80 -22.17 7.92
CA TYR A 103 -5.24 -21.62 9.21
C TYR A 103 -6.72 -21.24 9.18
N THR A 104 -7.36 -21.20 10.36
CA THR A 104 -8.79 -20.95 10.47
C THR A 104 -9.19 -19.60 9.87
N PRO A 105 -10.15 -19.54 8.94
CA PRO A 105 -10.58 -18.30 8.32
C PRO A 105 -11.31 -17.39 9.32
N PRO A 106 -11.28 -16.07 9.10
CA PRO A 106 -11.81 -15.07 10.05
C PRO A 106 -13.33 -15.12 10.27
N GLY A 107 -14.08 -16.00 9.59
CA GLY A 107 -15.54 -16.09 9.64
C GLY A 107 -16.13 -17.31 10.35
N THR A 108 -15.34 -18.24 10.89
CA THR A 108 -15.92 -19.35 11.68
C THR A 108 -16.43 -18.83 13.02
N PRO A 109 -17.68 -19.13 13.41
CA PRO A 109 -18.39 -18.53 14.56
C PRO A 109 -17.88 -18.99 15.92
N THR A 110 -16.68 -19.56 15.99
CA THR A 110 -16.04 -19.95 17.25
C THR A 110 -15.16 -18.80 17.71
N GLY A 111 -15.84 -17.77 18.22
CA GLY A 111 -15.43 -16.80 19.22
C GLY A 111 -14.00 -16.25 19.19
N SER A 112 -13.85 -14.94 18.96
CA SER A 112 -12.84 -14.10 19.60
C SER A 112 -11.45 -14.74 19.80
N ALA A 113 -10.91 -15.42 18.78
CA ALA A 113 -9.60 -16.05 18.89
C ALA A 113 -8.58 -14.94 19.05
N LYS A 114 -8.02 -14.85 20.26
CA LYS A 114 -7.22 -13.73 20.75
C LYS A 114 -5.99 -13.61 19.84
N HIS A 115 -5.43 -12.42 19.70
CA HIS A 115 -4.15 -12.22 18.99
C HIS A 115 -3.02 -13.17 19.48
N GLU A 116 -3.15 -13.70 20.69
CA GLU A 116 -2.31 -14.76 21.25
C GLU A 116 -2.36 -16.06 20.44
N ASP A 117 -3.54 -16.49 20.02
CA ASP A 117 -3.73 -17.70 19.20
C ASP A 117 -3.03 -17.56 17.86
N ARG A 118 -3.12 -16.36 17.25
CA ARG A 118 -2.43 -16.04 16.00
C ARG A 118 -0.90 -16.01 16.13
N LYS A 119 -0.35 -15.55 17.27
CA LYS A 119 1.10 -15.61 17.55
C LYS A 119 1.55 -17.07 17.68
N LEU A 120 0.72 -17.92 18.30
CA LEU A 120 0.99 -19.35 18.40
C LEU A 120 0.93 -20.03 17.03
N ILE A 121 -0.02 -19.66 16.18
CA ILE A 121 -0.11 -20.13 14.78
C ILE A 121 1.14 -19.72 14.00
N LEU A 122 1.60 -18.47 14.10
CA LEU A 122 2.82 -18.00 13.45
C LEU A 122 4.06 -18.80 13.92
N LYS A 123 4.15 -19.09 15.23
CA LYS A 123 5.22 -19.92 15.80
C LYS A 123 5.15 -21.37 15.31
N ARG A 124 3.94 -21.92 15.12
CA ARG A 124 3.74 -23.26 14.54
C ARG A 124 4.17 -23.29 13.07
N PHE A 125 3.80 -22.28 12.28
CA PHE A 125 4.27 -22.16 10.89
C PHE A 125 5.80 -22.07 10.81
N ALA A 126 6.44 -21.25 11.64
CA ALA A 126 7.91 -21.15 11.66
C ALA A 126 8.60 -22.49 11.96
N LYS A 127 8.02 -23.29 12.88
CA LYS A 127 8.50 -24.65 13.15
C LYS A 127 8.26 -25.57 11.95
N SER A 128 7.04 -25.59 11.39
CA SER A 128 6.69 -26.41 10.23
C SER A 128 7.61 -26.11 9.03
N LEU A 129 7.92 -24.83 8.81
CA LEU A 129 8.84 -24.38 7.77
C LEU A 129 10.27 -24.92 7.99
N LEU A 130 10.76 -24.86 9.23
CA LEU A 130 12.08 -25.39 9.58
C LEU A 130 12.15 -26.91 9.39
N LEU A 131 11.10 -27.64 9.78
CA LEU A 131 11.01 -29.09 9.59
C LEU A 131 11.00 -29.44 8.09
N ASN A 132 10.18 -28.77 7.28
CA ASN A 132 10.14 -28.98 5.84
C ASN A 132 11.47 -28.65 5.15
N PHE A 133 12.17 -27.61 5.61
CA PHE A 133 13.50 -27.30 5.11
C PHE A 133 14.52 -28.40 5.44
N LEU A 134 14.46 -28.97 6.66
CA LEU A 134 15.34 -30.08 7.04
C LEU A 134 15.03 -31.35 6.23
N GLU A 135 13.76 -31.64 5.99
CA GLU A 135 13.33 -32.73 5.10
C GLU A 135 13.84 -32.52 3.66
N LEU A 136 13.75 -31.29 3.14
CA LEU A 136 14.27 -30.96 1.81
C LEU A 136 15.79 -31.21 1.73
N VAL A 137 16.57 -30.73 2.70
CA VAL A 137 18.02 -30.98 2.74
C VAL A 137 18.32 -32.49 2.82
N GLY A 138 17.52 -33.23 3.59
CA GLY A 138 17.61 -34.69 3.67
C GLY A 138 17.35 -35.38 2.33
N ILE A 139 16.27 -35.00 1.63
CA ILE A 139 15.88 -35.57 0.33
C ILE A 139 16.92 -35.21 -0.74
N MET A 140 17.44 -33.99 -0.75
CA MET A 140 18.49 -33.59 -1.69
C MET A 140 19.78 -34.41 -1.54
N SER A 141 20.04 -34.97 -0.36
CA SER A 141 21.20 -35.84 -0.10
C SER A 141 20.99 -37.29 -0.59
N ILE A 142 19.74 -37.79 -0.58
CA ILE A 142 19.42 -39.20 -0.89
C ILE A 142 18.80 -39.35 -2.29
N HIS A 143 17.73 -38.62 -2.59
CA HIS A 143 16.97 -38.68 -3.84
C HIS A 143 16.59 -37.27 -4.32
N PRO A 144 17.45 -36.59 -5.11
CA PRO A 144 17.21 -35.21 -5.53
C PRO A 144 15.98 -35.06 -6.45
N GLU A 145 15.51 -36.13 -7.10
CA GLU A 145 14.35 -36.11 -8.01
C GLU A 145 13.02 -35.81 -7.28
N GLN A 146 12.91 -36.13 -6.00
CA GLN A 146 11.69 -35.91 -5.19
C GLN A 146 11.68 -34.53 -4.49
N SER A 147 12.69 -33.69 -4.73
CA SER A 147 12.81 -32.38 -4.06
C SER A 147 11.70 -31.40 -4.46
N HIS A 148 11.10 -31.54 -5.64
CA HIS A 148 10.10 -30.60 -6.16
C HIS A 148 8.83 -30.52 -5.30
N GLU A 149 8.31 -31.66 -4.84
CA GLU A 149 7.10 -31.71 -3.99
C GLU A 149 7.31 -30.91 -2.69
N LYS A 150 8.49 -31.03 -2.08
CA LYS A 150 8.82 -30.27 -0.87
C LYS A 150 9.03 -28.78 -1.11
N ILE A 151 9.46 -28.39 -2.31
CA ILE A 151 9.57 -26.97 -2.67
C ILE A 151 8.18 -26.35 -2.80
N GLU A 152 7.21 -27.05 -3.37
CA GLU A 152 5.81 -26.61 -3.45
C GLU A 152 5.17 -26.50 -2.06
N ASP A 153 5.43 -27.46 -1.16
CA ASP A 153 5.00 -27.40 0.24
C ASP A 153 5.58 -26.16 0.95
N LEU A 154 6.87 -25.88 0.74
CA LEU A 154 7.52 -24.68 1.28
C LEU A 154 6.91 -23.39 0.72
N HIS A 155 6.64 -23.33 -0.59
CA HIS A 155 6.00 -22.18 -1.21
C HIS A 155 4.61 -21.92 -0.59
N THR A 156 3.83 -22.98 -0.39
CA THR A 156 2.53 -22.95 0.27
C THR A 156 2.63 -22.45 1.71
N LEU A 157 3.61 -22.94 2.49
CA LEU A 157 3.86 -22.48 3.85
C LEU A 157 4.26 -21.00 3.90
N PHE A 158 5.12 -20.55 2.99
CA PHE A 158 5.55 -19.15 2.90
C PHE A 158 4.39 -18.22 2.53
N ALA A 159 3.56 -18.59 1.56
CA ALA A 159 2.39 -17.81 1.16
C ALA A 159 1.43 -17.61 2.35
N ASN A 160 1.11 -18.69 3.07
CA ASN A 160 0.29 -18.65 4.27
C ASN A 160 0.92 -17.80 5.40
N PHE A 161 2.23 -17.96 5.63
CA PHE A 161 2.96 -17.19 6.63
C PHE A 161 2.96 -15.69 6.34
N HIS A 162 3.19 -15.31 5.07
CA HIS A 162 3.15 -13.94 4.61
C HIS A 162 1.77 -13.32 4.75
N HIS A 163 0.72 -14.05 4.38
CA HIS A 163 -0.64 -13.58 4.54
C HIS A 163 -0.95 -13.31 6.02
N LEU A 164 -0.61 -14.23 6.93
CA LEU A 164 -0.82 -14.03 8.36
C LEU A 164 -0.07 -12.81 8.90
N LEU A 165 1.17 -12.54 8.43
CA LEU A 165 1.90 -11.32 8.77
C LEU A 165 1.22 -10.06 8.25
N ASN A 166 0.65 -10.10 7.04
CA ASN A 166 -0.07 -8.98 6.46
C ASN A 166 -1.30 -8.62 7.31
N GLU A 167 -2.01 -9.62 7.84
CA GLU A 167 -3.11 -9.41 8.80
C GLU A 167 -2.68 -8.70 10.09
N TYR A 168 -1.42 -8.82 10.50
CA TYR A 168 -0.90 -8.12 11.68
C TYR A 168 -0.53 -6.65 11.44
N ARG A 169 -0.45 -6.20 10.19
CA ARG A 169 0.00 -4.84 9.84
C ARG A 169 -0.88 -3.73 10.46
N PRO A 170 -2.22 -3.81 10.44
CA PRO A 170 -3.05 -2.77 11.05
C PRO A 170 -2.84 -2.68 12.57
N TYR A 171 -2.61 -3.81 13.23
CA TYR A 171 -2.29 -3.83 14.66
C TYR A 171 -0.92 -3.19 14.95
N GLN A 172 0.11 -3.54 14.18
CA GLN A 172 1.44 -2.94 14.28
C GLN A 172 1.38 -1.42 14.13
N ALA A 173 0.61 -0.91 13.17
CA ALA A 173 0.47 0.53 12.93
C ALA A 173 -0.16 1.25 14.15
N ARG A 174 -1.16 0.64 14.79
CA ARG A 174 -1.81 1.19 15.99
C ARG A 174 -0.87 1.25 17.17
N GLU A 175 -0.16 0.17 17.47
CA GLU A 175 0.84 0.13 18.55
C GLU A 175 1.97 1.15 18.31
N SER A 176 2.43 1.27 17.06
CA SER A 176 3.42 2.27 16.66
C SER A 176 2.92 3.70 16.88
N LEU A 177 1.65 3.97 16.61
CA LEU A 177 1.04 5.29 16.84
C LEU A 177 0.94 5.60 18.34
N ILE A 178 0.51 4.62 19.14
CA ILE A 178 0.42 4.76 20.61
C ILE A 178 1.81 5.05 21.20
N LEU A 179 2.83 4.30 20.77
CA LEU A 179 4.22 4.53 21.17
C LEU A 179 4.70 5.93 20.81
N MET A 180 4.41 6.40 19.60
CA MET A 180 4.74 7.76 19.17
C MET A 180 4.06 8.82 20.04
N MET A 181 2.78 8.64 20.36
CA MET A 181 2.04 9.56 21.22
C MET A 181 2.57 9.58 22.66
N HIS A 182 2.90 8.41 23.23
CA HIS A 182 3.54 8.34 24.54
C HIS A 182 4.90 9.03 24.55
N ASP A 183 5.68 8.91 23.47
CA ASP A 183 6.95 9.62 23.35
C ASP A 183 6.76 11.14 23.31
N GLN A 184 5.77 11.62 22.55
CA GLN A 184 5.41 13.05 22.51
C GLN A 184 4.98 13.59 23.89
N LEU A 185 4.25 12.80 24.69
CA LEU A 185 3.86 13.19 26.05
C LEU A 185 5.07 13.27 26.97
N ARG A 186 5.94 12.24 26.97
CA ARG A 186 7.19 12.25 27.77
C ARG A 186 8.09 13.43 27.41
N ASN A 187 8.25 13.71 26.12
CA ASN A 187 9.05 14.85 25.64
C ASN A 187 8.48 16.20 26.07
N ARG A 188 7.15 16.31 26.21
CA ARG A 188 6.48 17.51 26.72
C ARG A 188 6.63 17.68 28.23
N GLU A 189 6.59 16.59 28.99
CA GLU A 189 6.80 16.60 30.44
C GLU A 189 8.24 16.97 30.82
N GLN A 190 9.22 16.46 30.05
CA GLN A 190 10.64 16.75 30.27
C GLN A 190 11.03 18.17 29.84
N ARG A 191 10.27 18.79 28.94
CA ARG A 191 10.56 20.17 28.50
C ARG A 191 10.12 21.12 29.62
N PRO A 192 11.04 21.84 30.29
CA PRO A 192 10.65 22.78 31.33
C PRO A 192 9.70 23.82 30.73
N ARG A 193 8.60 24.12 31.42
CA ARG A 193 7.65 25.17 31.00
C ARG A 193 8.42 26.49 31.02
N VAL A 194 8.84 26.95 29.85
CA VAL A 194 9.43 28.27 29.69
C VAL A 194 8.31 29.28 29.93
N SER A 195 8.23 29.77 31.16
CA SER A 195 7.31 30.84 31.55
C SER A 195 7.76 32.10 30.81
N CYS A 196 7.05 32.46 29.74
CA CYS A 196 7.25 33.76 29.10
C CYS A 196 6.75 34.82 30.08
N LYS A 197 7.69 35.60 30.63
CA LYS A 197 7.42 36.85 31.35
C LYS A 197 7.25 37.99 30.35
#